data_AF-A0A0R2LZF6-F1
#
_entry.id   AF-A0A0R2LZF6-F1
#
_cell.length_a   1.000
_cell.length_b   1.000
_cell.length_c   1.000
_cell.angle_alpha   90.00
_cell.angle_beta   90.00
_cell.angle_gamma   90.00
#
_symmetry.space_group_name_H-M   'P 1'
#
loop_
_entity.id
_entity.type
_entity.pdbx_description
1 polymer ?
#
loop_
_entity_poly.entity_id
_entity_poly.type
_entity_poly.pdbx_seq_one_letter_code
_entity_poly.pdbx_strand_id
1 'polypeptide(L)'
;MKPENEISSQIKVLRSKMGWSQSQLADKLGVSKQSVSNWETNLKTPRMGALQKMSDLFGVSIGQITDGDRFENNLIQQTAQLMQGLPYSKQQEVFYFAKSRLKLNVNSNVIKFPKDDDTLEITASGVLSAGVGEFLDDSTKPFTVTVHKPVPSDYDYAFKINGHSMEPVYQDKQVVFVKKEDDYRDGQIIAAVMDGCAYLKKLSVVDGEATLVSLNPQYPNIKVDRETGVKVLGVVFS
;
A
#
# COMPACT_ATOMS: atom_id res chain seq x y z
N MET A 1 -20.80 -22.33 -28.00
CA MET A 1 -19.38 -22.77 -28.11
C MET A 1 -19.10 -23.66 -26.92
N LYS A 2 -18.47 -24.83 -27.12
CA LYS A 2 -17.98 -25.66 -25.99
C LYS A 2 -16.88 -24.86 -25.28
N PRO A 3 -16.79 -24.87 -23.94
CA PRO A 3 -15.69 -24.23 -23.25
C PRO A 3 -14.39 -24.87 -23.75
N GLU A 4 -13.45 -24.07 -24.26
CA GLU A 4 -12.08 -24.53 -24.51
C GLU A 4 -11.56 -25.16 -23.22
N ASN A 5 -11.02 -26.38 -23.29
CA ASN A 5 -10.48 -27.04 -22.11
C ASN A 5 -9.21 -26.29 -21.68
N GLU A 6 -9.32 -25.56 -20.57
CA GLU A 6 -8.29 -24.65 -20.04
C GLU A 6 -6.93 -25.34 -19.85
N ILE A 7 -6.92 -26.65 -19.53
CA ILE A 7 -5.68 -27.42 -19.36
C ILE A 7 -4.89 -27.54 -20.67
N SER A 8 -5.59 -27.83 -21.78
CA SER A 8 -4.96 -28.07 -23.07
C SER A 8 -4.28 -26.82 -23.64
N SER A 9 -4.93 -25.67 -23.47
CA SER A 9 -4.38 -24.38 -23.88
C SER A 9 -3.21 -23.97 -22.98
N GLN A 10 -3.26 -24.23 -21.67
CA GLN A 10 -2.17 -23.82 -20.78
C GLN A 10 -0.89 -24.63 -20.93
N ILE A 11 -0.99 -25.93 -21.17
CA ILE A 11 0.21 -26.72 -21.48
C ILE A 11 0.91 -26.15 -22.72
N LYS A 12 0.13 -25.78 -23.74
CA LYS A 12 0.65 -25.17 -24.97
C LYS A 12 1.28 -23.80 -24.71
N VAL A 13 0.65 -22.96 -23.89
CA VAL A 13 1.16 -21.63 -23.51
C VAL A 13 2.47 -21.73 -22.74
N LEU A 14 2.53 -22.55 -21.69
CA LEU A 14 3.74 -22.74 -20.87
C LEU A 14 4.90 -23.28 -21.72
N ARG A 15 4.61 -24.25 -22.59
CA ARG A 15 5.59 -24.77 -23.55
C ARG A 15 6.12 -23.69 -24.48
N SER A 16 5.23 -22.89 -25.06
CA SER A 16 5.60 -21.81 -25.99
C SER A 16 6.37 -20.68 -25.31
N LYS A 17 6.04 -20.32 -24.06
CA LYS A 17 6.80 -19.35 -23.25
C LYS A 17 8.27 -19.76 -23.08
N MET A 18 8.52 -21.06 -22.97
CA MET A 18 9.87 -21.63 -22.90
C MET A 18 10.54 -21.83 -24.27
N GLY A 19 9.85 -21.52 -25.38
CA GLY A 19 10.36 -21.71 -26.74
C GLY A 19 10.52 -23.18 -27.16
N TRP A 20 9.82 -24.12 -26.53
CA TRP A 20 9.98 -25.55 -26.78
C TRP A 20 8.99 -26.09 -27.81
N SER A 21 9.42 -27.05 -28.63
CA SER A 21 8.54 -27.91 -29.43
C SER A 21 7.85 -28.97 -28.56
N GLN A 22 6.76 -29.58 -29.05
CA GLN A 22 6.08 -30.67 -28.35
C GLN A 22 7.02 -31.85 -28.03
N SER A 23 7.96 -32.16 -28.93
CA SER A 23 8.96 -33.20 -28.71
C SER A 23 9.89 -32.83 -27.55
N GLN A 24 10.40 -31.60 -27.53
CA GLN A 24 11.30 -31.15 -26.46
C GLN A 24 10.62 -31.13 -25.08
N LEU A 25 9.33 -30.77 -25.01
CA LEU A 25 8.57 -30.88 -23.76
C LEU A 25 8.40 -32.35 -23.34
N ALA A 26 8.12 -33.23 -24.30
CA ALA A 26 7.98 -34.66 -24.05
C ALA A 26 9.27 -35.27 -23.49
N ASP A 27 10.41 -34.91 -24.07
CA ASP A 27 11.74 -35.35 -23.63
C ASP A 27 12.02 -34.89 -22.20
N LYS A 28 11.72 -33.61 -21.88
CA LYS A 28 11.91 -33.04 -20.53
C LYS A 28 11.03 -33.68 -19.47
N LEU A 29 9.80 -34.08 -19.83
CA LEU A 29 8.86 -34.74 -18.91
C LEU A 29 9.06 -36.26 -18.82
N GLY A 30 9.89 -36.84 -19.71
CA GLY A 30 10.06 -38.29 -19.84
C GLY A 30 8.79 -38.99 -20.31
N VAL A 31 8.09 -38.42 -21.29
CA VAL A 31 6.87 -38.96 -21.90
C VAL A 31 6.96 -38.98 -23.42
N SER A 32 6.02 -39.64 -24.10
CA SER A 32 5.99 -39.62 -25.57
C SER A 32 5.51 -38.27 -26.13
N LYS A 33 6.01 -37.87 -27.31
CA LYS A 33 5.49 -36.71 -28.06
C LYS A 33 3.97 -36.81 -28.27
N GLN A 34 3.46 -38.01 -28.50
CA GLN A 34 2.02 -38.26 -28.67
C GLN A 34 1.24 -37.91 -27.40
N SER A 35 1.80 -38.15 -26.20
CA SER A 35 1.18 -37.77 -24.93
C SER A 35 0.97 -36.25 -24.86
N VAL A 36 2.03 -35.47 -25.13
CA VAL A 36 1.97 -34.00 -25.15
C VAL A 36 0.99 -33.50 -26.21
N SER A 37 1.02 -34.07 -27.41
CA SER A 37 0.08 -33.72 -28.48
C SER A 37 -1.37 -33.99 -28.07
N ASN A 38 -1.66 -35.14 -27.46
CA ASN A 38 -2.99 -35.47 -26.96
C ASN A 38 -3.47 -34.52 -25.87
N TRP A 39 -2.57 -34.03 -25.01
CA TRP A 39 -2.89 -33.05 -23.96
C TRP A 39 -3.21 -31.68 -24.57
N GLU A 40 -2.40 -31.20 -25.50
CA GLU A 40 -2.59 -29.88 -26.14
C GLU A 40 -3.76 -29.84 -27.13
N THR A 41 -4.22 -30.99 -27.63
CA THR A 41 -5.37 -31.11 -28.54
C THR A 41 -6.65 -31.52 -27.83
N ASN A 42 -6.63 -31.60 -26.48
CA ASN A 42 -7.77 -32.00 -25.66
C ASN A 42 -8.31 -33.42 -25.96
N LEU A 43 -7.49 -34.29 -26.54
CA LEU A 43 -7.83 -35.70 -26.77
C LEU A 43 -7.70 -36.52 -25.48
N LYS A 44 -6.78 -36.15 -24.59
CA LYS A 44 -6.61 -36.76 -23.27
C LYS A 44 -6.20 -35.71 -22.25
N THR A 45 -6.61 -35.89 -21.00
CA THR A 45 -6.15 -35.06 -19.88
C THR A 45 -4.88 -35.68 -19.26
N PRO A 46 -3.84 -34.89 -18.93
CA PRO A 46 -2.71 -35.38 -18.15
C PRO A 46 -3.16 -35.88 -16.78
N ARG A 47 -2.56 -36.96 -16.30
CA ARG A 47 -2.79 -37.45 -14.93
C ARG A 47 -1.97 -36.63 -13.93
N MET A 48 -2.33 -36.74 -12.63
CA MET A 48 -1.65 -36.03 -11.54
C MET A 48 -0.11 -36.13 -11.58
N GLY A 49 0.45 -37.31 -11.87
CA GLY A 49 1.91 -37.45 -11.97
C GLY A 49 2.55 -36.64 -13.11
N ALA A 50 1.85 -36.48 -14.23
CA ALA A 50 2.31 -35.62 -15.33
C ALA A 50 2.12 -34.13 -14.99
N LEU A 51 1.03 -33.78 -14.29
CA LEU A 51 0.79 -32.43 -13.79
C LEU A 51 1.86 -32.01 -12.77
N GLN A 52 2.26 -32.89 -11.86
CA GLN A 52 3.34 -32.62 -10.89
C GLN A 52 4.67 -32.38 -11.62
N LYS A 53 5.05 -33.25 -12.56
CA LYS A 53 6.26 -33.06 -13.36
C LYS A 53 6.25 -31.75 -14.14
N MET A 54 5.10 -31.36 -14.68
CA MET A 54 4.95 -30.07 -15.36
C MET A 54 5.06 -28.90 -14.39
N SER A 55 4.47 -29.01 -13.20
CA SER A 55 4.58 -28.02 -12.12
C SER A 55 6.05 -27.80 -11.75
N ASP A 56 6.79 -28.88 -11.50
CA ASP A 56 8.22 -28.82 -11.17
C ASP A 56 9.06 -28.27 -12.34
N LEU A 57 8.76 -28.68 -13.57
CA LEU A 57 9.50 -28.27 -14.77
C LEU A 57 9.32 -26.79 -15.12
N PHE A 58 8.09 -26.28 -15.00
CA PHE A 58 7.75 -24.90 -15.36
C PHE A 58 7.88 -23.93 -14.18
N GLY A 59 8.01 -24.42 -12.94
CA GLY A 59 8.06 -23.59 -11.74
C GLY A 59 6.73 -22.92 -11.40
N VAL A 60 5.60 -23.55 -11.79
CA VAL A 60 4.23 -23.05 -11.58
C VAL A 60 3.44 -24.03 -10.71
N SER A 61 2.37 -23.57 -10.07
CA SER A 61 1.48 -24.48 -9.33
C SER A 61 0.67 -25.38 -10.27
N ILE A 62 0.23 -26.56 -9.80
CA ILE A 62 -0.70 -27.40 -10.56
C ILE A 62 -2.00 -26.64 -10.88
N GLY A 63 -2.49 -25.80 -9.97
CA GLY A 63 -3.65 -24.95 -10.20
C GLY A 63 -3.47 -23.99 -11.38
N GLN A 64 -2.26 -23.46 -11.60
CA GLN A 64 -1.97 -22.63 -12.77
C GLN A 64 -1.97 -23.43 -14.08
N ILE A 65 -1.69 -24.73 -14.03
CA ILE A 65 -1.76 -25.63 -15.20
C ILE A 65 -3.21 -26.04 -15.47
N THR A 66 -4.02 -26.25 -14.42
CA THR A 66 -5.41 -26.74 -14.58
C THR A 66 -6.41 -25.63 -14.84
N ASP A 67 -6.28 -24.52 -14.11
CA ASP A 67 -7.24 -23.43 -14.04
C ASP A 67 -6.68 -22.14 -14.68
N GLY A 68 -5.43 -22.18 -15.16
CA GLY A 68 -4.73 -21.03 -15.75
C GLY A 68 -4.37 -19.95 -14.75
N ASP A 69 -4.06 -18.75 -15.27
CA ASP A 69 -3.76 -17.56 -14.46
C ASP A 69 -5.00 -17.03 -13.68
N ARG A 70 -6.09 -17.81 -13.53
CA ARG A 70 -7.17 -17.50 -12.58
C ARG A 70 -6.64 -17.31 -11.15
N PHE A 71 -5.44 -17.80 -10.84
CA PHE A 71 -4.75 -17.63 -9.57
C PHE A 71 -3.59 -16.62 -9.55
N GLU A 72 -3.23 -15.99 -10.68
CA GLU A 72 -2.27 -14.87 -10.67
C GLU A 72 -2.94 -13.55 -11.05
N ASN A 73 -3.07 -12.68 -10.04
CA ASN A 73 -3.46 -11.27 -10.08
C ASN A 73 -4.96 -10.94 -10.16
N ASN A 74 -5.73 -11.47 -9.21
CA ASN A 74 -7.04 -10.93 -8.82
C ASN A 74 -6.93 -9.57 -8.09
N LEU A 75 -5.78 -8.90 -8.10
CA LEU A 75 -5.69 -7.58 -7.46
C LEU A 75 -6.54 -6.56 -8.23
N ILE A 76 -6.56 -6.58 -9.56
CA ILE A 76 -7.36 -5.63 -10.35
C ILE A 76 -8.86 -5.81 -10.09
N GLN A 77 -9.33 -7.06 -10.11
CA GLN A 77 -10.74 -7.37 -9.87
C GLN A 77 -11.13 -7.12 -8.40
N GLN A 78 -10.31 -7.52 -7.42
CA GLN A 78 -10.53 -7.18 -6.01
C GLN A 78 -10.53 -5.66 -5.78
N THR A 79 -9.60 -4.93 -6.39
CA THR A 79 -9.52 -3.47 -6.24
C THR A 79 -10.76 -2.81 -6.87
N ALA A 80 -11.22 -3.30 -8.02
CA ALA A 80 -12.46 -2.81 -8.63
C ALA A 80 -13.69 -3.06 -7.75
N GLN A 81 -13.79 -4.24 -7.12
CA GLN A 81 -14.87 -4.56 -6.18
C GLN A 81 -14.81 -3.70 -4.92
N LEU A 82 -13.61 -3.50 -4.35
CA LEU A 82 -13.41 -2.61 -3.20
C LEU A 82 -13.80 -1.16 -3.54
N MET A 83 -13.40 -0.67 -4.71
CA MET A 83 -13.75 0.67 -5.19
C MET A 83 -15.26 0.89 -5.27
N GLN A 84 -16.03 -0.10 -5.72
CA GLN A 84 -17.49 0.00 -5.79
C GLN A 84 -18.16 0.11 -4.41
N GLY A 85 -17.54 -0.47 -3.37
CA GLY A 85 -18.05 -0.40 -2.00
C GLY A 85 -17.69 0.88 -1.24
N LEU A 86 -16.78 1.71 -1.76
CA LEU A 86 -16.36 2.94 -1.09
C LEU A 86 -17.32 4.11 -1.36
N PRO A 87 -17.52 5.04 -0.40
CA PRO A 87 -18.16 6.32 -0.66
C PRO A 87 -17.42 7.12 -1.74
N TYR A 88 -18.14 7.95 -2.50
CA TYR A 88 -17.60 8.70 -3.63
C TYR A 88 -16.34 9.52 -3.28
N SER A 89 -16.32 10.18 -2.11
CA SER A 89 -15.15 10.94 -1.64
C SER A 89 -13.88 10.08 -1.51
N LYS A 90 -14.02 8.84 -1.02
CA LYS A 90 -12.91 7.88 -0.90
C LYS A 90 -12.51 7.27 -2.24
N GLN A 91 -13.45 7.12 -3.17
CA GLN A 91 -13.12 6.73 -4.54
C GLN A 91 -12.27 7.79 -5.23
N GLN A 92 -12.55 9.09 -5.01
CA GLN A 92 -11.74 10.19 -5.55
C GLN A 92 -10.30 10.16 -5.02
N GLU A 93 -10.11 9.94 -3.71
CA GLU A 93 -8.77 9.79 -3.10
C GLU A 93 -7.97 8.66 -3.78
N VAL A 94 -8.56 7.46 -3.92
CA VAL A 94 -7.90 6.31 -4.57
C VAL A 94 -7.60 6.59 -6.04
N PHE A 95 -8.51 7.25 -6.77
CA PHE A 95 -8.31 7.63 -8.16
C PHE A 95 -7.11 8.57 -8.33
N TYR A 96 -7.02 9.63 -7.54
CA TYR A 96 -5.90 10.58 -7.62
C TYR A 96 -4.57 9.94 -7.22
N PHE A 97 -4.58 9.06 -6.20
CA PHE A 97 -3.42 8.26 -5.81
C PHE A 97 -2.95 7.33 -6.94
N ALA A 98 -3.85 6.56 -7.55
CA ALA A 98 -3.51 5.68 -8.66
C ALA A 98 -2.99 6.48 -9.88
N LYS A 99 -3.61 7.63 -10.18
CA LYS A 99 -3.20 8.53 -11.27
C LYS A 99 -1.80 9.11 -11.05
N SER A 100 -1.41 9.43 -9.82
CA SER A 100 -0.05 9.92 -9.52
C SER A 100 0.99 8.81 -9.75
N ARG A 101 0.69 7.57 -9.32
CA ARG A 101 1.56 6.40 -9.53
C ARG A 101 1.71 6.01 -11.00
N LEU A 102 0.64 6.12 -11.79
CA LEU A 102 0.70 5.83 -13.23
C LEU A 102 1.54 6.86 -14.00
N LYS A 103 1.47 8.14 -13.63
CA LYS A 103 2.32 9.18 -14.24
C LYS A 103 3.82 8.95 -14.01
N LEU A 104 4.20 8.29 -12.91
CA LEU A 104 5.59 7.91 -12.63
C LEU A 104 6.12 6.82 -13.57
N ASN A 105 5.24 5.96 -14.13
CA ASN A 105 5.62 4.81 -14.95
C ASN A 105 5.58 5.02 -16.47
N VAL A 106 5.13 6.19 -16.96
CA VAL A 106 5.03 6.44 -18.42
C VAL A 106 6.32 7.06 -18.99
N ASN A 107 7.34 7.35 -18.19
CA ASN A 107 8.64 7.79 -18.72
C ASN A 107 9.85 7.28 -17.90
N SER A 108 10.62 6.41 -18.56
CA SER A 108 12.09 6.27 -18.55
C SER A 108 12.77 5.16 -17.72
N ASN A 109 13.51 4.29 -18.45
CA ASN A 109 14.76 3.61 -18.04
C ASN A 109 15.89 4.63 -17.81
N VAL A 110 15.59 5.73 -17.12
CA VAL A 110 16.54 6.72 -16.66
C VAL A 110 16.19 6.93 -15.21
N ILE A 111 17.14 6.66 -14.31
CA ILE A 111 17.05 7.16 -12.94
C ILE A 111 17.10 8.68 -13.07
N LYS A 112 15.93 9.30 -13.21
CA LYS A 112 15.78 10.74 -13.02
C LYS A 112 15.75 10.92 -11.52
N PHE A 113 16.88 11.36 -10.97
CA PHE A 113 16.85 12.02 -9.67
C PHE A 113 15.75 13.10 -9.74
N PRO A 114 14.93 13.26 -8.69
CA PRO A 114 13.99 14.38 -8.60
C PRO A 114 14.78 15.63 -8.99
N LYS A 115 14.34 16.33 -10.05
CA LYS A 115 14.95 17.63 -10.33
C LYS A 115 14.67 18.48 -9.11
N ASP A 116 15.64 19.27 -8.67
CA ASP A 116 15.53 20.15 -7.48
C ASP A 116 14.28 21.07 -7.50
N ASP A 117 13.60 21.18 -8.65
CA ASP A 117 12.37 21.94 -8.86
C ASP A 117 11.06 21.24 -8.40
N ASP A 118 11.06 19.93 -8.11
CA ASP A 118 9.86 19.20 -7.62
C ASP A 118 9.80 19.08 -6.09
N THR A 119 10.84 19.55 -5.41
CA THR A 119 10.95 19.57 -3.96
C THR A 119 11.06 21.00 -3.45
N LEU A 120 10.66 21.21 -2.19
CA LEU A 120 10.84 22.47 -1.49
C LEU A 120 11.47 22.17 -0.13
N GLU A 121 12.48 22.95 0.24
CA GLU A 121 12.97 22.96 1.61
C GLU A 121 12.04 23.80 2.47
N ILE A 122 11.53 23.22 3.54
CA ILE A 122 10.72 23.91 4.54
C ILE A 122 11.30 23.70 5.93
N THR A 123 10.94 24.60 6.84
CA THR A 123 11.31 24.47 8.25
C THR A 123 10.26 23.62 8.97
N ALA A 124 10.65 22.41 9.38
CA ALA A 124 9.85 21.63 10.31
C ALA A 124 9.97 22.23 11.72
N SER A 125 8.82 22.43 12.38
CA SER A 125 8.70 22.94 13.74
C SER A 125 9.12 21.92 14.80
N GLY A 126 9.24 20.63 14.43
CA GLY A 126 9.66 19.56 15.33
C GLY A 126 9.32 18.16 14.79
N VAL A 127 9.30 17.18 15.69
CA VAL A 127 8.92 15.79 15.40
C VAL A 127 7.66 15.43 16.17
N LEU A 128 6.72 14.73 15.54
CA LEU A 128 5.55 14.14 16.21
C LEU A 128 5.74 12.64 16.36
N SER A 129 5.54 12.14 17.58
CA SER A 129 5.55 10.70 17.85
C SER A 129 4.28 10.05 17.37
N ALA A 130 4.44 9.02 16.56
CA ALA A 130 3.41 8.06 16.24
C ALA A 130 3.66 6.77 17.05
N GLY A 131 4.00 6.85 18.34
CA GLY A 131 4.31 5.69 19.18
C GLY A 131 4.21 6.01 20.68
N VAL A 132 5.21 5.58 21.46
CA VAL A 132 5.31 5.72 22.93
C VAL A 132 5.47 7.17 23.43
N GLY A 133 5.45 8.16 22.52
CA GLY A 133 5.77 9.55 22.82
C GLY A 133 7.24 9.84 22.55
N GLU A 134 7.51 11.00 21.96
CA GLU A 134 8.84 11.60 21.88
C GLU A 134 8.81 12.77 22.84
N PHE A 135 9.73 12.79 23.81
CA PHE A 135 9.87 13.92 24.71
C PHE A 135 10.21 15.17 23.89
N LEU A 136 9.35 16.18 23.96
CA LEU A 136 9.72 17.53 23.55
C LEU A 136 10.71 18.03 24.59
N ASP A 137 12.00 17.86 24.32
CA ASP A 137 12.96 18.69 25.00
C ASP A 137 12.82 20.14 24.47
N ASP A 138 13.11 21.12 25.32
CA ASP A 138 13.23 22.55 24.94
C ASP A 138 14.36 22.79 23.90
N SER A 139 14.99 21.72 23.41
CA SER A 139 16.12 21.71 22.47
C SER A 139 15.72 21.28 21.05
N THR A 140 14.45 20.92 20.82
CA THR A 140 13.87 20.64 19.49
C THR A 140 13.77 21.91 18.65
N LYS A 141 14.93 22.40 18.22
CA LYS A 141 15.06 23.52 17.31
C LYS A 141 14.41 23.15 15.98
N PRO A 142 13.74 24.11 15.32
CA PRO A 142 13.26 23.90 13.97
C PRO A 142 14.40 23.46 13.06
N PHE A 143 14.11 22.53 12.15
CA PHE A 143 15.11 21.96 11.23
C PHE A 143 14.59 21.90 9.81
N THR A 144 15.50 21.99 8.84
CA THR A 144 15.14 21.96 7.42
C THR A 144 14.79 20.53 6.98
N VAL A 145 13.68 20.39 6.27
CA VAL A 145 13.27 19.15 5.60
C VAL A 145 12.93 19.41 4.15
N THR A 146 13.27 18.45 3.30
CA THR A 146 12.91 18.47 1.88
C THR A 146 11.59 17.74 1.69
N VAL A 147 10.58 18.43 1.17
CA VAL A 147 9.25 17.88 0.89
C VAL A 147 8.92 17.99 -0.59
N HIS A 148 8.09 17.08 -1.10
CA HIS A 148 7.62 17.15 -2.48
C HIS A 148 6.51 18.21 -2.62
N LYS A 149 6.54 18.96 -3.72
CA LYS A 149 5.44 19.87 -4.09
C LYS A 149 4.19 19.05 -4.47
N PRO A 150 2.96 19.59 -4.27
CA PRO A 150 2.65 20.92 -3.75
C PRO A 150 2.73 20.98 -2.22
N VAL A 151 3.36 22.05 -1.72
CA VAL A 151 3.35 22.40 -0.30
C VAL A 151 2.23 23.40 -0.09
N PRO A 152 1.31 23.18 0.87
CA PRO A 152 0.30 24.18 1.20
C PRO A 152 0.96 25.52 1.58
N SER A 153 0.41 26.64 1.11
CA SER A 153 0.95 27.96 1.47
C SER A 153 0.43 28.46 2.83
N ASP A 154 -0.62 27.85 3.36
CA ASP A 154 -1.38 28.34 4.53
C ASP A 154 -1.37 27.31 5.67
N TYR A 155 -0.19 26.92 6.14
CA TYR A 155 0.00 26.12 7.36
C TYR A 155 0.68 26.96 8.44
N ASP A 156 0.45 26.61 9.70
CA ASP A 156 1.09 27.29 10.84
C ASP A 156 2.30 26.49 11.36
N TYR A 157 2.23 25.15 11.27
CA TYR A 157 3.33 24.26 11.65
C TYR A 157 3.53 23.14 10.63
N ALA A 158 4.76 22.66 10.53
CA ALA A 158 5.10 21.45 9.80
C ALA A 158 5.86 20.50 10.73
N PHE A 159 5.48 19.22 10.74
CA PHE A 159 6.12 18.24 11.61
C PHE A 159 6.54 17.01 10.83
N LYS A 160 7.71 16.47 11.16
CA LYS A 160 8.12 15.14 10.68
C LYS A 160 7.57 14.07 11.60
N ILE A 161 6.96 13.04 11.06
CA ILE A 161 6.44 11.90 11.82
C ILE A 161 7.61 10.97 12.19
N ASN A 162 7.60 10.48 13.43
CA ASN A 162 8.45 9.38 13.88
C ASN A 162 7.60 8.25 14.47
N GLY A 163 7.58 7.09 13.82
CA GLY A 163 6.85 5.89 14.25
C GLY A 163 5.67 5.52 13.35
N HIS A 164 4.96 4.44 13.72
CA HIS A 164 4.02 3.74 12.83
C HIS A 164 2.55 3.70 13.33
N SER A 165 2.21 4.35 14.45
CA SER A 165 0.85 4.26 15.03
C SER A 165 -0.26 4.91 14.19
N MET A 166 0.10 5.68 13.17
CA MET A 166 -0.83 6.36 12.28
C MET A 166 -0.82 5.76 10.86
N GLU A 167 -0.10 4.66 10.66
CA GLU A 167 -0.12 3.89 9.42
C GLU A 167 -1.47 3.18 9.21
N PRO A 168 -1.86 2.93 7.94
CA PRO A 168 -1.12 3.25 6.70
C PRO A 168 -1.34 4.68 6.19
N VAL A 169 -2.18 5.47 6.85
CA VAL A 169 -2.58 6.81 6.37
C VAL A 169 -1.42 7.80 6.46
N TYR A 170 -0.67 7.75 7.56
CA TYR A 170 0.52 8.55 7.77
C TYR A 170 1.73 7.65 7.99
N GLN A 171 2.73 7.81 7.13
CA GLN A 171 3.92 6.95 7.12
C GLN A 171 5.01 7.49 8.05
N ASP A 172 5.83 6.57 8.58
CA ASP A 172 7.06 6.98 9.26
C ASP A 172 7.91 7.90 8.35
N LYS A 173 8.48 8.94 8.95
CA LYS A 173 9.26 10.01 8.29
C LYS A 173 8.50 10.92 7.33
N GLN A 174 7.20 10.72 7.12
CA GLN A 174 6.37 11.68 6.38
C GLN A 174 6.34 13.04 7.08
N VAL A 175 6.24 14.12 6.31
CA VAL A 175 5.99 15.47 6.84
C VAL A 175 4.49 15.77 6.72
N VAL A 176 3.91 16.30 7.81
CA VAL A 176 2.51 16.74 7.87
C VAL A 176 2.43 18.22 8.15
N PHE A 177 1.40 18.86 7.60
CA PHE A 177 1.10 20.27 7.80
C PHE A 177 -0.06 20.43 8.78
N VAL A 178 0.05 21.42 9.64
CA VAL A 178 -0.89 21.66 10.74
C VAL A 178 -1.35 23.10 10.71
N LYS A 179 -2.66 23.28 10.80
CA LYS A 179 -3.30 24.59 10.98
C LYS A 179 -3.68 24.73 12.44
N LYS A 180 -3.29 25.85 13.05
CA LYS A 180 -3.73 26.19 14.39
C LYS A 180 -5.19 26.61 14.31
N GLU A 181 -6.03 25.89 15.03
CA GLU A 181 -7.46 26.16 15.16
C GLU A 181 -7.82 26.25 16.64
N ASP A 182 -8.87 27.00 16.99
CA ASP A 182 -9.35 27.12 18.37
C ASP A 182 -10.55 26.19 18.66
N ASP A 183 -11.19 25.65 17.61
CA ASP A 183 -12.31 24.73 17.69
C ASP A 183 -11.92 23.36 17.13
N TYR A 184 -12.10 22.31 17.92
CA TYR A 184 -11.69 20.94 17.57
C TYR A 184 -12.88 20.00 17.59
N ARG A 185 -12.93 19.10 16.62
CA ARG A 185 -14.06 18.18 16.39
C ARG A 185 -13.63 16.73 16.54
N ASP A 186 -14.56 15.91 17.02
CA ASP A 186 -14.42 14.46 17.03
C ASP A 186 -14.06 13.94 15.63
N GLY A 187 -13.10 13.03 15.58
CA GLY A 187 -12.61 12.40 14.36
C GLY A 187 -11.49 13.16 13.62
N GLN A 188 -11.14 14.39 14.02
CA GLN A 188 -10.03 15.12 13.39
C GLN A 188 -8.67 14.48 13.72
N ILE A 189 -7.74 14.53 12.76
CA ILE A 189 -6.34 14.22 13.01
C ILE A 189 -5.68 15.47 13.58
N ILE A 190 -5.07 15.36 14.75
CA ILE A 190 -4.51 16.48 15.49
C ILE A 190 -3.04 16.24 15.82
N ALA A 191 -2.29 17.34 15.88
CA ALA A 191 -1.01 17.39 16.55
C ALA A 191 -1.25 17.84 18.00
N ALA A 192 -0.81 17.05 18.97
CA ALA A 192 -1.12 17.28 20.38
C ALA A 192 0.09 17.03 21.28
N VAL A 193 0.15 17.72 22.42
CA VAL A 193 1.17 17.54 23.45
C VAL A 193 0.50 17.09 24.74
N MET A 194 0.98 15.99 25.30
CA MET A 194 0.51 15.43 26.56
C MET A 194 1.73 14.90 27.34
N ASP A 195 1.85 15.25 28.62
CA ASP A 195 2.97 14.85 29.48
C ASP A 195 4.36 15.13 28.86
N GLY A 196 4.48 16.28 28.17
CA GLY A 196 5.71 16.69 27.48
C GLY A 196 6.00 15.93 26.19
N CYS A 197 5.14 15.00 25.78
CA CYS A 197 5.31 14.22 24.56
C CYS A 197 4.41 14.72 23.44
N ALA A 198 4.96 14.88 22.24
CA ALA A 198 4.20 15.31 21.06
C ALA A 198 3.67 14.11 20.27
N TYR A 199 2.41 14.17 19.86
CA TYR A 199 1.69 13.08 19.24
C TYR A 199 0.96 13.53 17.97
N LEU A 200 0.93 12.63 16.99
CA LEU A 200 -0.04 12.67 15.88
C LEU A 200 -1.09 11.59 16.12
N LYS A 201 -2.34 11.98 16.36
CA LYS A 201 -3.44 11.05 16.69
C LYS A 201 -4.77 11.53 16.14
N LYS A 202 -5.74 10.62 16.02
CA LYS A 202 -7.13 10.99 15.79
C LYS A 202 -7.77 11.37 17.13
N LEU A 203 -8.31 12.57 17.25
CA LEU A 203 -9.10 12.98 18.41
C LEU A 203 -10.42 12.22 18.40
N SER A 204 -10.77 11.58 19.50
CA SER A 204 -12.12 11.07 19.74
C SER A 204 -12.67 11.64 21.03
N VAL A 205 -13.89 12.18 21.00
CA VAL A 205 -14.56 12.75 22.18
C VAL A 205 -15.91 12.10 22.36
N VAL A 206 -16.05 11.30 23.43
CA VAL A 206 -17.29 10.57 23.76
C VAL A 206 -17.66 10.88 25.20
N ASP A 207 -18.89 11.32 25.44
CA ASP A 207 -19.42 11.68 26.77
C ASP A 207 -18.52 12.66 27.56
N GLY A 208 -17.84 13.57 26.84
CA GLY A 208 -16.91 14.55 27.43
C GLY A 208 -15.51 13.99 27.75
N GLU A 209 -15.24 12.73 27.41
CA GLU A 209 -13.92 12.11 27.55
C GLU A 209 -13.17 12.10 26.22
N ALA A 210 -11.98 12.72 26.21
CA ALA A 210 -11.11 12.73 25.06
C ALA A 210 -10.19 11.50 25.03
N THR A 211 -10.02 10.91 23.85
CA THR A 211 -9.10 9.81 23.58
C THR A 211 -8.31 10.12 22.32
N LEU A 212 -6.99 9.97 22.40
CA LEU A 212 -6.09 10.04 21.26
C LEU A 212 -5.97 8.64 20.63
N VAL A 213 -6.60 8.47 19.48
CA VAL A 213 -6.76 7.18 18.80
C VAL A 213 -5.64 6.96 17.78
N SER A 214 -5.00 5.80 17.86
CA SER A 214 -4.05 5.31 16.85
C SER A 214 -4.82 4.76 15.64
N LEU A 215 -4.42 5.11 14.42
CA LEU A 215 -5.02 4.54 13.21
C LEU A 215 -4.50 3.13 12.92
N ASN A 216 -3.27 2.83 13.35
CA ASN A 216 -2.69 1.49 13.29
C ASN A 216 -3.15 0.68 14.53
N PRO A 217 -3.92 -0.40 14.36
CA PRO A 217 -4.46 -1.20 15.47
C PRO A 217 -3.41 -1.89 16.34
N GLN A 218 -2.16 -2.00 15.88
CA GLN A 218 -1.05 -2.57 16.66
C GLN A 218 -0.60 -1.65 17.81
N TYR A 219 -1.07 -0.40 17.83
CA TYR A 219 -0.70 0.60 18.82
C TYR A 219 -1.92 0.96 19.68
N PRO A 220 -1.77 1.06 21.01
CA PRO A 220 -2.88 1.38 21.89
C PRO A 220 -3.40 2.81 21.67
N ASN A 221 -4.66 3.01 22.02
CA ASN A 221 -5.23 4.35 22.18
C ASN A 221 -4.82 4.93 23.53
N ILE A 222 -4.71 6.26 23.60
CA ILE A 222 -4.28 6.98 24.79
C ILE A 222 -5.49 7.77 25.30
N LYS A 223 -5.97 7.45 26.51
CA LYS A 223 -7.04 8.24 27.15
C LYS A 223 -6.42 9.53 27.69
N VAL A 224 -7.09 10.64 27.45
CA VAL A 224 -6.69 11.94 28.01
C VAL A 224 -7.15 11.99 29.46
N ASP A 225 -6.20 12.16 30.36
CA ASP A 225 -6.51 12.35 31.77
C ASP A 225 -7.14 13.73 32.02
N ARG A 226 -8.11 13.81 32.94
CA ARG A 226 -8.84 15.06 33.20
C ARG A 226 -8.01 16.08 34.01
N GLU A 227 -7.02 15.63 34.77
CA GLU A 227 -6.16 16.49 35.58
C GLU A 227 -5.02 17.06 34.75
N THR A 228 -4.34 16.23 33.94
CA THR A 228 -3.22 16.69 33.09
C THR A 228 -3.70 17.32 31.79
N GLY A 229 -4.82 16.85 31.25
CA GLY A 229 -5.39 17.32 29.99
C GLY A 229 -4.49 17.04 28.79
N VAL A 230 -4.81 17.66 27.65
CA VAL A 230 -3.98 17.61 26.44
C VAL A 230 -3.93 18.99 25.80
N LYS A 231 -2.75 19.40 25.36
CA LYS A 231 -2.59 20.64 24.60
C LYS A 231 -2.61 20.32 23.10
N VAL A 232 -3.69 20.69 22.43
CA VAL A 232 -3.77 20.57 20.97
C VAL A 232 -3.01 21.73 20.33
N LEU A 233 -2.13 21.42 19.39
CA LEU A 233 -1.35 22.41 18.62
C LEU A 233 -2.09 22.84 17.35
N GLY A 234 -2.90 21.95 16.79
CA GLY A 234 -3.72 22.23 15.62
C GLY A 234 -4.22 20.96 14.93
N VAL A 235 -4.96 21.17 13.84
CA VAL A 235 -5.54 20.13 13.00
C VAL A 235 -4.63 19.86 11.81
N VAL A 236 -4.42 18.58 11.51
CA VAL A 236 -3.59 18.14 10.40
C VAL A 236 -4.40 18.16 9.12
N PHE A 237 -3.85 18.81 8.10
CA PHE A 237 -4.41 18.84 6.76
C PHE A 237 -3.27 18.54 5.79
N SER A 238 -3.32 17.38 5.15
CA SER A 238 -2.30 16.91 4.20
C SER A 238 -2.97 16.34 2.97
#